data_AF-A0A167GRU5-F1
#
_entry.id   AF-A0A167GRU5-F1
#
_cell.length_a   1.000
_cell.length_b   1.000
_cell.length_c   1.000
_cell.angle_alpha   90.00
_cell.angle_beta   90.00
_cell.angle_gamma   90.00
#
_symmetry.space_group_name_H-M   'P 1'
#
loop_
_entity.id
_entity.type
_entity.pdbx_description
1 polymer ?
#
loop_
_entity_poly.entity_id
_entity_poly.type
_entity_poly.pdbx_seq_one_letter_code
_entity_poly.pdbx_strand_id
1 'polypeptide(L)'
;MQWYKDFEKDIAQVFIETQQIVEKFPPPLNHKGLAYLSKFDIRQDDSTKNYICYLLPFWCNDISQLKKDTIVRLSVGNVLAMLYFFIQDDLMDSQDSLDRDQVPLANLLYIHFFEIYLAYFPFDSPFWAYFHQYIVEWTDGVANEPHEDYFQTDLIKIARKAAPLKLSSTAVLLLSNQSNLVFTASDMIDHVLVTLQMADDWNDWEDDYTENNYNGLISLIRFKHDQSDIISIEEIKRAIFVQDIMQYYTKFAISNHTYIEQLNLNLPYLLSFHHTLVNHLKRDAESINEKKRLQASGGLNYWLSKNIK
;
A
#
# COMPACT_ATOMS: atom_id res chain seq x y z
N MET A 1 -12.82 8.26 8.96
CA MET A 1 -13.60 7.03 8.69
C MET A 1 -13.44 6.10 9.88
N GLN A 2 -14.42 5.24 10.17
CA GLN A 2 -14.40 4.46 11.42
C GLN A 2 -13.18 3.51 11.51
N TRP A 3 -12.72 2.99 10.37
CA TRP A 3 -11.66 1.98 10.28
C TRP A 3 -10.27 2.37 10.81
N TYR A 4 -9.97 3.66 10.98
CA TYR A 4 -8.77 4.10 11.71
C TYR A 4 -9.09 4.81 13.02
N LYS A 5 -10.26 5.48 13.12
CA LYS A 5 -10.63 6.27 14.30
C LYS A 5 -10.73 5.41 15.57
N ASP A 6 -11.19 4.17 15.43
CA ASP A 6 -11.28 3.23 16.53
C ASP A 6 -9.92 2.85 17.12
N PHE A 7 -8.84 3.05 16.35
CA PHE A 7 -7.49 2.60 16.68
C PHE A 7 -6.51 3.75 16.94
N GLU A 8 -6.95 5.02 17.00
CA GLU A 8 -6.03 6.18 17.16
C GLU A 8 -5.07 6.03 18.35
N LYS A 9 -5.58 5.55 19.48
CA LYS A 9 -4.76 5.29 20.68
C LYS A 9 -3.78 4.14 20.49
N ASP A 10 -4.20 3.12 19.74
CA ASP A 10 -3.40 1.93 19.48
C ASP A 10 -2.27 2.25 18.50
N ILE A 11 -2.57 3.03 17.45
CA ILE A 11 -1.57 3.54 16.52
C ILE A 11 -0.55 4.40 17.27
N ALA A 12 -1.00 5.33 18.13
CA ALA A 12 -0.10 6.15 18.93
C ALA A 12 0.82 5.28 19.81
N GLN A 13 0.30 4.21 20.41
CA GLN A 13 1.10 3.26 21.18
C GLN A 13 2.15 2.55 20.30
N VAL A 14 1.75 2.06 19.12
CA VAL A 14 2.66 1.39 18.17
C VAL A 14 3.83 2.29 17.78
N PHE A 15 3.56 3.56 17.45
CA PHE A 15 4.62 4.51 17.09
C PHE A 15 5.53 4.86 18.28
N ILE A 16 4.98 5.00 19.49
CA ILE A 16 5.79 5.20 20.71
C ILE A 16 6.72 4.01 20.96
N GLU A 17 6.20 2.78 20.87
CA GLU A 17 7.01 1.57 21.08
C GLU A 17 8.08 1.40 19.99
N THR A 18 7.75 1.74 18.73
CA THR A 18 8.71 1.72 17.62
C THR A 18 9.82 2.77 17.84
N GLN A 19 9.45 3.97 18.26
CA GLN A 19 10.40 5.03 18.60
C GLN A 19 11.37 4.58 19.71
N GLN A 20 10.88 3.93 20.76
CA GLN A 20 11.74 3.41 21.84
C GLN A 20 12.75 2.35 21.38
N ILE A 21 12.45 1.61 20.30
CA ILE A 21 13.40 0.68 19.67
C ILE A 21 14.46 1.47 18.91
N VAL A 22 14.03 2.37 18.03
CA VAL A 22 14.92 3.16 17.16
C VAL A 22 15.83 4.11 17.95
N GLU A 23 15.36 4.66 19.08
CA GLU A 23 16.16 5.49 19.99
C GLU A 23 17.42 4.79 20.52
N LYS A 24 17.41 3.45 20.58
CA LYS A 24 18.52 2.64 21.09
C LYS A 24 19.57 2.31 20.02
N PHE A 25 19.34 2.71 18.77
CA PHE A 25 20.30 2.47 17.69
C PHE A 25 21.58 3.29 17.91
N PRO A 26 22.74 2.84 17.42
CA PRO A 26 23.97 3.62 17.51
C PRO A 26 23.86 4.92 16.70
N PRO A 27 24.37 6.07 17.19
CA PRO A 27 24.47 7.28 16.39
C PRO A 27 25.31 7.09 15.12
N PRO A 28 24.95 7.70 13.96
CA PRO A 28 23.83 8.64 13.78
C PRO A 28 22.47 7.96 13.45
N LEU A 29 22.40 6.63 13.45
CA LEU A 29 21.25 5.87 12.95
C LEU A 29 20.00 6.02 13.82
N ASN A 30 20.15 6.29 15.12
CA ASN A 30 19.01 6.65 15.97
C ASN A 30 18.30 7.91 15.46
N HIS A 31 19.04 9.00 15.23
CA HIS A 31 18.48 10.27 14.76
C HIS A 31 17.90 10.13 13.35
N LYS A 32 18.61 9.46 12.45
CA LYS A 32 18.12 9.19 11.10
C LYS A 32 16.88 8.30 11.09
N GLY A 33 16.87 7.24 11.88
CA GLY A 33 15.73 6.33 12.01
C GLY A 33 14.51 7.04 12.58
N LEU A 34 14.67 7.89 13.59
CA LEU A 34 13.56 8.67 14.16
C LEU A 34 13.00 9.68 13.17
N ALA A 35 13.88 10.38 12.44
CA ALA A 35 13.47 11.30 11.39
C ALA A 35 12.70 10.54 10.29
N TYR A 36 13.18 9.37 9.88
CA TYR A 36 12.51 8.54 8.88
C TYR A 36 11.15 8.03 9.38
N LEU A 37 11.08 7.48 10.60
CA LEU A 37 9.83 7.03 11.23
C LEU A 37 8.79 8.16 11.34
N SER A 38 9.20 9.39 11.65
CA SER A 38 8.28 10.52 11.79
C SER A 38 7.51 10.87 10.53
N LYS A 39 8.04 10.53 9.34
CA LYS A 39 7.34 10.72 8.05
C LYS A 39 6.08 9.88 7.94
N PHE A 40 5.97 8.80 8.72
CA PHE A 40 4.84 7.87 8.67
C PHE A 40 3.93 7.96 9.90
N ASP A 41 4.31 8.77 10.90
CA ASP A 41 3.55 8.93 12.12
C ASP A 41 2.31 9.79 11.89
N ILE A 42 1.12 9.19 12.06
CA ILE A 42 -0.17 9.84 11.82
C ILE A 42 -0.42 11.10 12.66
N ARG A 43 0.40 11.34 13.69
CA ARG A 43 0.33 12.53 14.55
C ARG A 43 1.02 13.75 13.91
N GLN A 44 1.77 13.54 12.83
CA GLN A 44 2.41 14.60 12.05
C GLN A 44 1.50 15.04 10.90
N ASP A 45 1.42 16.36 10.69
CA ASP A 45 0.52 16.97 9.70
C ASP A 45 0.87 16.54 8.25
N ASP A 46 2.17 16.39 7.94
CA ASP A 46 2.70 16.03 6.62
C ASP A 46 3.06 14.53 6.49
N SER A 47 2.39 13.65 7.23
CA SER A 47 2.71 12.22 7.21
C SER A 47 2.17 11.48 5.98
N THR A 48 2.99 10.58 5.42
CA THR A 48 2.56 9.59 4.43
C THR A 48 1.81 8.47 5.13
N LYS A 49 0.49 8.46 4.97
CA LYS A 49 -0.43 7.62 5.75
C LYS A 49 -0.54 6.20 5.21
N ASN A 50 0.34 5.33 5.67
CA ASN A 50 0.33 3.89 5.33
C ASN A 50 -0.50 3.06 6.31
N TYR A 51 -1.80 3.35 6.41
CA TYR A 51 -2.70 2.80 7.43
C TYR A 51 -2.68 1.29 7.56
N ILE A 52 -2.67 0.57 6.44
CA ILE A 52 -2.67 -0.89 6.44
C ILE A 52 -1.39 -1.46 7.10
N CYS A 53 -0.25 -0.77 7.01
CA CYS A 53 1.02 -1.20 7.60
C CYS A 53 0.99 -1.26 9.12
N TYR A 54 0.23 -0.40 9.80
CA TYR A 54 0.13 -0.47 11.27
C TYR A 54 -1.23 -1.01 11.75
N LEU A 55 -2.26 -1.04 10.92
CA LEU A 55 -3.60 -1.51 11.34
C LEU A 55 -3.94 -2.95 10.97
N LEU A 56 -3.23 -3.57 10.03
CA LEU A 56 -3.56 -4.93 9.58
C LEU A 56 -3.64 -5.95 10.74
N PRO A 57 -2.73 -5.97 11.74
CA PRO A 57 -2.87 -6.84 12.90
C PRO A 57 -4.15 -6.62 13.69
N PHE A 58 -4.56 -5.36 13.85
CA PHE A 58 -5.78 -5.00 14.58
C PHE A 58 -7.03 -5.41 13.81
N TRP A 59 -7.05 -5.19 12.50
CA TRP A 59 -8.17 -5.60 11.65
C TRP A 59 -8.32 -7.11 11.59
N CYS A 60 -7.21 -7.87 11.56
CA CYS A 60 -7.25 -9.32 11.66
C CYS A 60 -7.69 -9.82 13.04
N ASN A 61 -7.67 -8.96 14.07
CA ASN A 61 -8.02 -9.38 15.43
C ASN A 61 -9.51 -9.70 15.61
N ASP A 62 -10.37 -9.21 14.70
CA ASP A 62 -11.82 -9.49 14.69
C ASP A 62 -12.14 -10.99 14.61
N ILE A 63 -11.23 -11.79 14.02
CA ILE A 63 -11.38 -13.24 13.83
C ILE A 63 -10.42 -14.08 14.69
N SER A 64 -9.51 -13.45 15.43
CA SER A 64 -8.44 -14.14 16.17
C SER A 64 -8.47 -13.91 17.68
N GLN A 65 -9.09 -12.82 18.17
CA GLN A 65 -9.26 -12.50 19.59
C GLN A 65 -7.96 -12.61 20.43
N LEU A 66 -6.82 -12.25 19.86
CA LEU A 66 -5.55 -12.20 20.56
C LEU A 66 -5.55 -11.05 21.58
N LYS A 67 -4.66 -11.18 22.57
CA LYS A 67 -4.44 -10.12 23.57
C LYS A 67 -3.94 -8.85 22.87
N LYS A 68 -4.40 -7.70 23.36
CA LYS A 68 -4.00 -6.39 22.85
C LYS A 68 -2.49 -6.23 22.74
N ASP A 69 -1.74 -6.60 23.78
CA ASP A 69 -0.27 -6.47 23.81
C ASP A 69 0.39 -7.26 22.67
N THR A 70 -0.15 -8.43 22.32
CA THR A 70 0.34 -9.24 21.20
C THR A 70 0.09 -8.51 19.87
N ILE A 71 -1.11 -7.97 19.67
CA ILE A 71 -1.47 -7.25 18.45
C ILE A 71 -0.63 -5.97 18.28
N VAL A 72 -0.45 -5.20 19.36
CA VAL A 72 0.44 -4.02 19.35
C VAL A 72 1.86 -4.44 18.97
N ARG A 73 2.38 -5.50 19.57
CA ARG A 73 3.75 -5.96 19.29
C ARG A 73 3.92 -6.43 17.85
N LEU A 74 2.94 -7.14 17.28
CA LEU A 74 2.96 -7.53 15.87
C LEU A 74 2.88 -6.30 14.94
N SER A 75 2.10 -5.30 15.31
CA SER A 75 2.02 -4.03 14.57
C SER A 75 3.34 -3.24 14.61
N VAL A 76 4.03 -3.20 15.76
CA VAL A 76 5.40 -2.65 15.85
C VAL A 76 6.35 -3.41 14.90
N GLY A 77 6.26 -4.74 14.87
CA GLY A 77 7.02 -5.55 13.91
C GLY A 77 6.73 -5.17 12.46
N ASN A 78 5.46 -4.92 12.13
CA ASN A 78 5.03 -4.53 10.80
C ASN A 78 5.50 -3.12 10.40
N VAL A 79 5.52 -2.17 11.34
CA VAL A 79 6.10 -0.83 11.10
C VAL A 79 7.60 -0.92 10.84
N LEU A 80 8.35 -1.70 11.63
CA LEU A 80 9.78 -1.91 11.38
C LEU A 80 10.03 -2.59 10.03
N ALA A 81 9.21 -3.57 9.65
CA ALA A 81 9.26 -4.21 8.34
C ALA A 81 9.00 -3.20 7.21
N MET A 82 7.95 -2.40 7.33
CA MET A 82 7.59 -1.35 6.37
C MET A 82 8.77 -0.39 6.16
N LEU A 83 9.37 0.13 7.24
CA LEU A 83 10.52 1.04 7.11
C LEU A 83 11.72 0.35 6.46
N TYR A 84 11.96 -0.93 6.76
CA TYR A 84 13.02 -1.70 6.13
C TYR A 84 12.80 -1.81 4.61
N PHE A 85 11.60 -2.24 4.17
CA PHE A 85 11.30 -2.43 2.76
C PHE A 85 11.22 -1.11 1.99
N PHE A 86 10.70 -0.04 2.58
CA PHE A 86 10.72 1.29 1.96
C PHE A 86 12.14 1.81 1.77
N ILE A 87 13.05 1.58 2.72
CA ILE A 87 14.46 1.91 2.49
C ILE A 87 15.04 1.08 1.33
N GLN A 88 14.70 -0.21 1.21
CA GLN A 88 15.17 -1.00 0.07
C GLN A 88 14.66 -0.44 -1.26
N ASP A 89 13.37 -0.08 -1.33
CA ASP A 89 12.71 0.50 -2.49
C ASP A 89 13.35 1.85 -2.88
N ASP A 90 13.45 2.78 -1.91
CA ASP A 90 14.12 4.09 -2.07
C ASP A 90 15.56 3.93 -2.63
N LEU A 91 16.30 2.92 -2.15
CA LEU A 91 17.67 2.64 -2.58
C LEU A 91 17.76 2.04 -4.00
N MET A 92 16.73 1.32 -4.45
CA MET A 92 16.66 0.75 -5.79
C MET A 92 16.23 1.80 -6.82
N ASP A 93 15.32 2.69 -6.45
CA ASP A 93 14.71 3.67 -7.35
C ASP A 93 15.52 4.99 -7.44
N SER A 94 16.33 5.30 -6.42
CA SER A 94 17.14 6.53 -6.40
C SER A 94 18.21 6.55 -7.50
N GLN A 95 18.07 7.49 -8.44
CA GLN A 95 19.09 7.78 -9.45
C GLN A 95 20.22 8.70 -8.93
N ASP A 96 19.98 9.38 -7.81
CA ASP A 96 20.90 10.36 -7.20
C ASP A 96 21.61 9.83 -5.94
N SER A 97 22.47 10.67 -5.33
CA SER A 97 23.40 10.29 -4.26
C SER A 97 22.77 9.46 -3.13
N LEU A 98 23.12 8.18 -3.07
CA LEU A 98 22.78 7.27 -1.98
C LEU A 98 23.14 7.85 -0.60
N ASP A 99 22.15 7.97 0.29
CA ASP A 99 22.43 8.14 1.72
C ASP A 99 22.99 6.82 2.25
N ARG A 100 24.32 6.75 2.38
CA ARG A 100 25.02 5.53 2.82
C ARG A 100 24.58 5.03 4.19
N ASP A 101 23.98 5.88 5.03
CA ASP A 101 23.47 5.47 6.34
C ASP A 101 22.12 4.74 6.27
N GLN A 102 21.41 4.79 5.13
CA GLN A 102 20.18 4.02 4.94
C GLN A 102 20.44 2.51 4.95
N VAL A 103 21.56 2.05 4.40
CA VAL A 103 21.92 0.61 4.40
C VAL A 103 22.08 0.05 5.81
N PRO A 104 22.93 0.60 6.71
CA PRO A 104 23.03 0.11 8.08
C PRO A 104 21.76 0.36 8.90
N LEU A 105 21.00 1.43 8.63
CA LEU A 105 19.69 1.65 9.26
C LEU A 105 18.71 0.52 8.91
N ALA A 106 18.60 0.17 7.63
CA ALA A 106 17.77 -0.94 7.14
C ALA A 106 18.12 -2.25 7.84
N ASN A 107 19.41 -2.56 8.00
CA ASN A 107 19.84 -3.77 8.70
C ASN A 107 19.38 -3.80 10.17
N LEU A 108 19.44 -2.68 10.88
CA LEU A 108 18.95 -2.61 12.27
C LEU A 108 17.43 -2.77 12.36
N LEU A 109 16.71 -2.13 11.43
CA LEU A 109 15.25 -2.29 11.33
C LEU A 109 14.88 -3.76 11.07
N TYR A 110 15.56 -4.41 10.13
CA TYR A 110 15.36 -5.82 9.80
C TYR A 110 15.58 -6.73 11.02
N ILE A 111 16.69 -6.56 11.74
CA ILE A 111 17.01 -7.38 12.92
C ILE A 111 15.89 -7.27 13.95
N HIS A 112 15.44 -6.05 14.29
CA HIS A 112 14.40 -5.88 15.30
C HIS A 112 13.02 -6.31 14.85
N PHE A 113 12.68 -6.11 13.58
CA PHE A 113 11.50 -6.71 12.98
C PHE A 113 11.54 -8.23 13.12
N PHE A 114 12.64 -8.88 12.74
CA PHE A 114 12.79 -10.33 12.77
C PHE A 114 12.74 -10.89 14.20
N GLU A 115 13.39 -10.23 15.17
CA GLU A 115 13.36 -10.58 16.60
C GLU A 115 11.93 -10.61 17.15
N ILE A 116 11.05 -9.70 16.71
CA ILE A 116 9.65 -9.68 17.14
C ILE A 116 8.95 -10.98 16.73
N TYR A 117 9.12 -11.43 15.48
CA TYR A 117 8.46 -12.65 15.00
C TYR A 117 9.11 -13.92 15.59
N LEU A 118 10.43 -13.94 15.79
CA LEU A 118 11.13 -15.04 16.48
C LEU A 118 10.61 -15.27 17.90
N ALA A 119 10.19 -14.20 18.61
CA ALA A 119 9.64 -14.32 19.96
C ALA A 119 8.29 -15.06 19.99
N TYR A 120 7.57 -15.13 18.87
CA TYR A 120 6.26 -15.76 18.77
C TYR A 120 6.28 -17.13 18.10
N PHE A 121 7.24 -17.39 17.22
CA PHE A 121 7.26 -18.58 16.38
C PHE A 121 8.53 -19.40 16.58
N PRO A 122 8.43 -20.66 17.05
CA PRO A 122 9.58 -21.57 17.05
C PRO A 122 10.04 -21.88 15.62
N PHE A 123 11.27 -22.36 15.44
CA PHE A 123 11.87 -22.59 14.12
C PHE A 123 11.12 -23.61 13.25
N ASP A 124 10.35 -24.52 13.84
CA ASP A 124 9.52 -25.50 13.14
C ASP A 124 8.10 -24.99 12.83
N SER A 125 7.80 -23.73 13.18
CA SER A 125 6.51 -23.11 12.87
C SER A 125 6.28 -22.98 11.37
N PRO A 126 5.05 -23.23 10.86
CA PRO A 126 4.70 -22.96 9.47
C PRO A 126 4.81 -21.47 9.09
N PHE A 127 4.89 -20.56 10.07
CA PHE A 127 5.10 -19.14 9.83
C PHE A 127 6.32 -18.88 8.92
N TRP A 128 7.41 -19.61 9.11
CA TRP A 128 8.64 -19.39 8.35
C TRP A 128 8.53 -19.77 6.87
N ALA A 129 7.64 -20.70 6.53
CA ALA A 129 7.35 -21.02 5.13
C ALA A 129 6.62 -19.85 4.44
N TYR A 130 5.63 -19.25 5.11
CA TYR A 130 4.96 -18.03 4.62
C TYR A 130 5.92 -16.85 4.56
N PHE A 131 6.80 -16.70 5.56
CA PHE A 131 7.84 -15.68 5.55
C PHE A 131 8.71 -15.80 4.30
N HIS A 132 9.26 -16.99 4.04
CA HIS A 132 10.05 -17.23 2.85
C HIS A 132 9.26 -16.94 1.57
N GLN A 133 8.01 -17.39 1.48
CA GLN A 133 7.15 -17.14 0.32
C GLN A 133 6.98 -15.64 0.06
N TYR A 134 6.62 -14.85 1.07
CA TYR A 134 6.38 -13.41 0.88
C TYR A 134 7.67 -12.64 0.54
N ILE A 135 8.83 -13.08 1.03
CA ILE A 135 10.12 -12.51 0.59
C ILE A 135 10.39 -12.84 -0.87
N VAL A 136 10.14 -14.08 -1.32
CA VAL A 136 10.30 -14.46 -2.73
C VAL A 136 9.34 -13.69 -3.63
N GLU A 137 8.07 -13.53 -3.22
CA GLU A 137 7.10 -12.70 -3.92
C GLU A 137 7.59 -11.25 -4.03
N TRP A 138 8.05 -10.66 -2.93
CA TRP A 138 8.63 -9.31 -2.92
C TRP A 138 9.80 -9.17 -3.89
N THR A 139 10.77 -10.09 -3.81
CA THR A 139 11.96 -10.09 -4.68
C THR A 139 11.56 -10.19 -6.15
N ASP A 140 10.61 -11.05 -6.49
CA ASP A 140 10.08 -11.15 -7.85
C ASP A 140 9.39 -9.85 -8.30
N GLY A 141 8.58 -9.25 -7.41
CA GLY A 141 7.91 -7.98 -7.66
C GLY A 141 8.90 -6.87 -8.02
N VAL A 142 9.87 -6.59 -7.16
CA VAL A 142 10.84 -5.49 -7.36
C VAL A 142 11.83 -5.75 -8.51
N ALA A 143 12.19 -7.02 -8.78
CA ALA A 143 13.17 -7.34 -9.81
C ALA A 143 12.60 -7.33 -11.23
N ASN A 144 11.32 -7.70 -11.39
CA ASN A 144 10.71 -7.90 -12.71
C ASN A 144 9.71 -6.79 -13.11
N GLU A 145 9.29 -5.92 -12.18
CA GLU A 145 8.41 -4.77 -12.49
C GLU A 145 8.94 -3.87 -13.64
N PRO A 146 10.25 -3.59 -13.78
CA PRO A 146 10.75 -2.81 -14.91
C PRO A 146 10.63 -3.51 -16.28
N HIS A 147 10.27 -4.79 -16.32
CA HIS A 147 10.32 -5.65 -17.51
C HIS A 147 8.98 -6.31 -17.84
N GLU A 148 8.08 -6.45 -16.87
CA GLU A 148 6.76 -7.07 -17.03
C GLU A 148 5.64 -6.07 -16.78
N ASP A 149 4.68 -6.00 -17.70
CA ASP A 149 3.47 -5.20 -17.52
C ASP A 149 2.42 -5.99 -16.72
N TYR A 150 2.53 -5.94 -15.39
CA TYR A 150 1.64 -6.67 -14.48
C TYR A 150 0.18 -6.23 -14.60
N PHE A 151 -0.09 -4.96 -14.89
CA PHE A 151 -1.45 -4.45 -14.99
C PHE A 151 -2.20 -5.10 -16.16
N GLN A 152 -1.49 -5.43 -17.25
CA GLN A 152 -2.08 -6.14 -18.39
C GLN A 152 -2.04 -7.66 -18.27
N THR A 153 -1.01 -8.22 -17.61
CA THR A 153 -0.75 -9.67 -17.62
C THR A 153 -1.34 -10.41 -16.42
N ASP A 154 -1.15 -9.88 -15.22
CA ASP A 154 -1.61 -10.46 -13.96
C ASP A 154 -1.66 -9.39 -12.87
N LEU A 155 -2.84 -8.81 -12.69
CA LEU A 155 -3.07 -7.68 -11.79
C LEU A 155 -2.65 -7.97 -10.35
N ILE A 156 -2.76 -9.24 -9.90
CA ILE A 156 -2.40 -9.62 -8.53
C ILE A 156 -0.89 -9.53 -8.30
N LYS A 157 -0.06 -9.63 -9.36
CA LYS A 157 1.39 -9.43 -9.22
C LYS A 157 1.76 -8.02 -8.76
N ILE A 158 0.91 -7.02 -8.95
CA ILE A 158 1.14 -5.66 -8.44
C ILE A 158 1.27 -5.67 -6.91
N ALA A 159 0.53 -6.53 -6.20
CA ALA A 159 0.63 -6.62 -4.75
C ALA A 159 1.95 -7.24 -4.25
N ARG A 160 2.78 -7.83 -5.14
CA ARG A 160 4.02 -8.52 -4.75
C ARG A 160 5.01 -7.59 -4.06
N LYS A 161 5.13 -6.33 -4.50
CA LYS A 161 5.97 -5.31 -3.84
C LYS A 161 5.58 -5.05 -2.38
N ALA A 162 4.33 -5.34 -2.01
CA ALA A 162 3.83 -5.23 -0.64
C ALA A 162 3.60 -6.59 0.05
N ALA A 163 4.03 -7.70 -0.56
CA ALA A 163 3.83 -9.05 -0.01
C ALA A 163 4.28 -9.21 1.46
N PRO A 164 5.40 -8.62 1.92
CA PRO A 164 5.85 -8.77 3.31
C PRO A 164 4.85 -8.21 4.34
N LEU A 165 3.95 -7.32 3.94
CA LEU A 165 2.86 -6.82 4.78
C LEU A 165 1.96 -7.95 5.31
N LYS A 166 1.82 -9.05 4.54
CA LYS A 166 1.02 -10.22 4.91
C LYS A 166 1.59 -11.02 6.09
N LEU A 167 2.84 -10.75 6.50
CA LEU A 167 3.45 -11.41 7.66
C LEU A 167 2.64 -11.20 8.92
N SER A 168 2.15 -9.98 9.14
CA SER A 168 1.48 -9.64 10.39
C SER A 168 0.09 -10.27 10.49
N SER A 169 -0.67 -10.31 9.39
CA SER A 169 -1.96 -11.02 9.34
C SER A 169 -1.78 -12.53 9.48
N THR A 170 -0.76 -13.09 8.82
CA THR A 170 -0.39 -14.50 8.94
C THR A 170 -0.02 -14.85 10.38
N ALA A 171 0.77 -14.02 11.05
CA ALA A 171 1.13 -14.22 12.44
C ALA A 171 -0.10 -14.20 13.36
N VAL A 172 -1.01 -13.24 13.17
CA VAL A 172 -2.26 -13.16 13.93
C VAL A 172 -3.10 -14.44 13.78
N LEU A 173 -3.23 -14.95 12.55
CA LEU A 173 -4.00 -16.16 12.26
C LEU A 173 -3.34 -17.44 12.81
N LEU A 174 -2.02 -17.55 12.73
CA LEU A 174 -1.31 -18.72 13.26
C LEU A 174 -1.35 -18.75 14.79
N LEU A 175 -1.18 -17.61 15.46
CA LEU A 175 -1.24 -17.53 16.92
C LEU A 175 -2.63 -17.80 17.49
N SER A 176 -3.69 -17.62 16.70
CA SER A 176 -5.07 -17.92 17.09
C SER A 176 -5.57 -19.28 16.62
N ASN A 177 -4.70 -20.12 16.06
CA ASN A 177 -5.05 -21.43 15.49
C ASN A 177 -6.06 -21.35 14.33
N GLN A 178 -6.03 -20.27 13.56
CA GLN A 178 -6.86 -20.03 12.36
C GLN A 178 -6.04 -20.21 11.07
N SER A 179 -5.12 -21.18 11.05
CA SER A 179 -4.19 -21.39 9.93
C SER A 179 -4.88 -21.68 8.60
N ASN A 180 -6.09 -22.25 8.64
CA ASN A 180 -6.94 -22.50 7.48
C ASN A 180 -7.42 -21.23 6.78
N LEU A 181 -7.37 -20.07 7.46
CA LEU A 181 -7.79 -18.78 6.90
C LEU A 181 -6.63 -18.01 6.26
N VAL A 182 -5.38 -18.46 6.41
CA VAL A 182 -4.19 -17.71 5.93
C VAL A 182 -4.24 -17.47 4.43
N PHE A 183 -4.63 -18.48 3.65
CA PHE A 183 -4.74 -18.35 2.19
C PHE A 183 -5.82 -17.32 1.80
N THR A 184 -7.04 -17.46 2.32
CA THR A 184 -8.15 -16.55 2.02
C THR A 184 -7.88 -15.12 2.50
N ALA A 185 -7.25 -14.96 3.67
CA ALA A 185 -6.87 -13.64 4.16
C ALA A 185 -5.77 -13.01 3.30
N SER A 186 -4.77 -13.79 2.88
CA SER A 186 -3.69 -13.30 2.01
C SER A 186 -4.23 -12.85 0.67
N ASP A 187 -5.11 -13.65 0.05
CA ASP A 187 -5.77 -13.32 -1.20
C ASP A 187 -6.65 -12.07 -1.10
N MET A 188 -7.42 -11.92 -0.01
CA MET A 188 -8.15 -10.69 0.28
C MET A 188 -7.21 -9.48 0.39
N ILE A 189 -6.09 -9.62 1.12
CA ILE A 189 -5.11 -8.55 1.32
C ILE A 189 -4.44 -8.18 -0.01
N ASP A 190 -4.07 -9.14 -0.85
CA ASP A 190 -3.48 -8.88 -2.17
C ASP A 190 -4.43 -8.04 -3.03
N HIS A 191 -5.73 -8.36 -3.06
CA HIS A 191 -6.73 -7.53 -3.78
C HIS A 191 -6.87 -6.12 -3.19
N VAL A 192 -6.76 -5.96 -1.86
CA VAL A 192 -6.74 -4.63 -1.24
C VAL A 192 -5.49 -3.85 -1.64
N LEU A 193 -4.33 -4.50 -1.66
CA LEU A 193 -3.05 -3.90 -2.03
C LEU A 193 -3.00 -3.49 -3.49
N VAL A 194 -3.57 -4.29 -4.40
CA VAL A 194 -3.76 -3.89 -5.80
C VAL A 194 -4.54 -2.59 -5.89
N THR A 195 -5.68 -2.48 -5.21
CA THR A 195 -6.51 -1.27 -5.29
C THR A 195 -5.85 -0.08 -4.59
N LEU A 196 -5.01 -0.32 -3.57
CA LEU A 196 -4.20 0.72 -2.95
C LEU A 196 -3.16 1.25 -3.94
N GLN A 197 -2.37 0.36 -4.56
CA GLN A 197 -1.40 0.75 -5.59
C GLN A 197 -2.10 1.49 -6.74
N MET A 198 -3.29 1.05 -7.15
CA MET A 198 -4.05 1.77 -8.17
C MET A 198 -4.39 3.22 -7.77
N ALA A 199 -4.69 3.45 -6.49
CA ALA A 199 -4.97 4.79 -5.97
C ALA A 199 -3.70 5.65 -5.92
N ASP A 200 -2.56 5.05 -5.56
CA ASP A 200 -1.26 5.71 -5.54
C ASP A 200 -0.81 6.05 -6.96
N ASP A 201 -0.85 5.10 -7.90
CA ASP A 201 -0.60 5.30 -9.34
C ASP A 201 -1.44 6.44 -9.93
N TRP A 202 -2.67 6.64 -9.45
CA TRP A 202 -3.52 7.75 -9.89
C TRP A 202 -3.07 9.10 -9.32
N ASN A 203 -2.56 9.14 -8.10
CA ASN A 203 -2.06 10.38 -7.51
C ASN A 203 -0.72 10.78 -8.13
N ASP A 204 0.14 9.80 -8.43
CA ASP A 204 1.56 10.01 -8.71
C ASP A 204 1.91 9.86 -10.21
N TRP A 205 0.92 9.67 -11.10
CA TRP A 205 1.16 9.40 -12.52
C TRP A 205 2.04 10.44 -13.25
N GLU A 206 2.01 11.73 -12.86
CA GLU A 206 2.85 12.76 -13.47
C GLU A 206 4.33 12.57 -13.11
N ASP A 207 4.59 12.25 -11.84
CA ASP A 207 5.94 12.02 -11.31
C ASP A 207 6.47 10.68 -11.84
N ASP A 208 5.67 9.61 -11.78
CA ASP A 208 6.04 8.29 -12.32
C ASP A 208 6.38 8.33 -13.82
N TYR A 209 5.61 9.10 -14.60
CA TYR A 209 5.92 9.30 -16.02
C TYR A 209 7.26 10.01 -16.22
N THR A 210 7.56 11.01 -15.38
CA THR A 210 8.77 11.82 -15.48
C THR A 210 10.02 11.04 -15.07
N GLU A 211 9.90 10.23 -14.03
CA GLU A 211 10.97 9.39 -13.48
C GLU A 211 11.14 8.06 -14.24
N ASN A 212 10.21 7.75 -15.15
CA ASN A 212 10.13 6.49 -15.89
C ASN A 212 9.94 5.27 -14.96
N ASN A 213 9.14 5.48 -13.90
CA ASN A 213 8.69 4.44 -13.00
C ASN A 213 7.50 3.68 -13.61
N TYR A 214 7.31 2.44 -13.19
CA TYR A 214 6.15 1.67 -13.59
C TYR A 214 4.88 2.21 -12.93
N ASN A 215 3.82 2.38 -13.73
CA ASN A 215 2.53 2.89 -13.26
C ASN A 215 1.40 2.20 -14.03
N GLY A 216 0.46 1.59 -13.30
CA GLY A 216 -0.63 0.80 -13.85
C GLY A 216 -1.62 1.60 -14.70
N LEU A 217 -1.86 2.87 -14.36
CA LEU A 217 -2.70 3.76 -15.18
C LEU A 217 -2.04 4.08 -16.52
N ILE A 218 -0.74 4.39 -16.52
CA ILE A 218 0.01 4.64 -17.75
C ILE A 218 0.08 3.38 -18.61
N SER A 219 0.32 2.21 -18.01
CA SER A 219 0.24 0.91 -18.68
C SER A 219 -1.11 0.74 -19.39
N LEU A 220 -2.23 0.96 -18.69
CA LEU A 220 -3.56 0.86 -19.27
C LEU A 220 -3.77 1.81 -20.45
N ILE A 221 -3.24 3.03 -20.37
CA ILE A 221 -3.33 4.01 -21.46
C ILE A 221 -2.51 3.52 -22.68
N ARG A 222 -1.27 3.07 -22.47
CA ARG A 222 -0.41 2.52 -23.54
C ARG A 222 -1.06 1.34 -24.24
N PHE A 223 -1.65 0.42 -23.48
CA PHE A 223 -2.37 -0.73 -24.04
C PHE A 223 -3.54 -0.32 -24.95
N LYS A 224 -4.26 0.76 -24.60
CA LYS A 224 -5.36 1.28 -25.43
C LYS A 224 -4.93 2.14 -26.62
N HIS A 225 -3.68 2.61 -26.64
CA HIS A 225 -3.13 3.48 -27.69
C HIS A 225 -2.27 2.69 -28.71
N ASP A 226 -2.74 1.52 -29.11
CA ASP A 226 -2.12 0.61 -30.09
C ASP A 226 -0.65 0.23 -29.80
N GLN A 227 -0.27 0.16 -28.51
CA GLN A 227 1.06 -0.31 -28.06
C GLN A 227 2.24 0.50 -28.64
N SER A 228 2.07 1.79 -28.92
CA SER A 228 3.22 2.67 -29.15
C SER A 228 4.11 2.70 -27.91
N ASP A 229 5.38 2.32 -28.04
CA ASP A 229 6.37 2.34 -26.94
C ASP A 229 6.56 3.76 -26.36
N ILE A 230 6.20 4.80 -27.12
CA ILE A 230 6.34 6.19 -26.72
C ILE A 230 4.94 6.82 -26.70
N ILE A 231 4.50 7.22 -25.51
CA ILE A 231 3.30 8.03 -25.29
C ILE A 231 3.74 9.35 -24.65
N SER A 232 3.27 10.46 -25.18
CA SER A 232 3.55 11.79 -24.64
C SER A 232 2.66 12.12 -23.45
N ILE A 233 3.11 13.05 -22.59
CA ILE A 233 2.32 13.55 -21.46
C ILE A 233 0.96 14.13 -21.90
N GLU A 234 0.90 14.76 -23.08
CA GLU A 234 -0.35 15.30 -23.64
C GLU A 234 -1.32 14.20 -24.08
N GLU A 235 -0.81 13.07 -24.57
CA GLU A 235 -1.62 11.89 -24.89
C GLU A 235 -2.15 11.22 -23.62
N ILE A 236 -1.34 11.14 -22.56
CA ILE A 236 -1.78 10.65 -21.24
C ILE A 236 -2.88 11.57 -20.69
N LYS A 237 -2.66 12.89 -20.66
CA LYS A 237 -3.67 13.88 -20.24
C LYS A 237 -4.95 13.77 -21.06
N ARG A 238 -4.84 13.59 -22.38
CA ARG A 238 -6.00 13.37 -23.24
C ARG A 238 -6.72 12.07 -22.89
N ALA A 239 -6.01 10.97 -22.64
CA ALA A 239 -6.63 9.72 -22.24
C ALA A 239 -7.41 9.86 -20.92
N ILE A 240 -6.79 10.50 -19.92
CA ILE A 240 -7.35 10.77 -18.59
C ILE A 240 -8.58 11.68 -18.68
N PHE A 241 -8.43 12.87 -19.27
CA PHE A 241 -9.43 13.93 -19.18
C PHE A 241 -10.44 13.96 -20.35
N VAL A 242 -10.17 13.26 -21.45
CA VAL A 242 -11.00 13.28 -22.67
C VAL A 242 -11.54 11.90 -23.06
N GLN A 243 -10.79 10.81 -22.87
CA GLN A 243 -11.15 9.47 -23.38
C GLN A 243 -11.72 8.52 -22.32
N ASP A 244 -12.12 9.05 -21.16
CA ASP A 244 -12.79 8.31 -20.08
C ASP A 244 -11.98 7.12 -19.54
N ILE A 245 -10.64 7.13 -19.68
CA ILE A 245 -9.80 6.00 -19.26
C ILE A 245 -9.95 5.69 -17.77
N MET A 246 -10.15 6.72 -16.95
CA MET A 246 -10.39 6.58 -15.51
C MET A 246 -11.63 5.75 -15.19
N GLN A 247 -12.68 5.78 -16.02
CA GLN A 247 -13.83 4.89 -15.82
C GLN A 247 -13.45 3.42 -16.03
N TYR A 248 -12.56 3.12 -16.97
CA TYR A 248 -12.06 1.76 -17.18
C TYR A 248 -11.15 1.34 -16.04
N TYR A 249 -10.27 2.24 -15.59
CA TYR A 249 -9.38 2.00 -14.47
C TYR A 249 -10.16 1.66 -13.19
N THR A 250 -11.19 2.43 -12.84
CA THR A 250 -12.05 2.16 -11.67
C THR A 250 -12.79 0.82 -11.75
N LYS A 251 -13.06 0.26 -12.94
CA LYS A 251 -13.74 -1.05 -13.05
C LYS A 251 -12.91 -2.18 -12.46
N PHE A 252 -11.58 -2.10 -12.50
CA PHE A 252 -10.71 -3.08 -11.85
C PHE A 252 -10.87 -3.02 -10.32
N ALA A 253 -10.82 -1.82 -9.74
CA ALA A 253 -11.04 -1.62 -8.30
C ALA A 253 -12.44 -2.10 -7.84
N ILE A 254 -13.49 -1.84 -8.65
CA ILE A 254 -14.84 -2.35 -8.38
C ILE A 254 -14.89 -3.88 -8.44
N SER A 255 -14.24 -4.49 -9.44
CA SER A 255 -14.19 -5.95 -9.59
C SER A 255 -13.46 -6.61 -8.41
N ASN A 256 -12.34 -6.03 -7.97
CA ASN A 256 -11.66 -6.45 -6.74
C ASN A 256 -12.60 -6.35 -5.53
N HIS A 257 -13.40 -5.29 -5.43
CA HIS A 257 -14.33 -5.12 -4.32
C HIS A 257 -15.38 -6.22 -4.27
N THR A 258 -16.02 -6.48 -5.42
CA THR A 258 -16.99 -7.57 -5.55
C THR A 258 -16.36 -8.93 -5.26
N TYR A 259 -15.11 -9.16 -5.66
CA TYR A 259 -14.40 -10.39 -5.35
C TYR A 259 -14.17 -10.57 -3.84
N ILE A 260 -13.64 -9.55 -3.15
CA ILE A 260 -13.38 -9.67 -1.71
C ILE A 260 -14.67 -9.85 -0.89
N GLU A 261 -15.80 -9.29 -1.33
CA GLU A 261 -17.10 -9.52 -0.69
C GLU A 261 -17.54 -11.00 -0.79
N GLN A 262 -17.15 -11.70 -1.86
CA GLN A 262 -17.45 -13.12 -2.07
C GLN A 262 -16.58 -14.06 -1.24
N LEU A 263 -15.43 -13.60 -0.74
CA LEU A 263 -14.56 -14.40 0.13
C LEU A 263 -15.19 -14.71 1.49
N ASN A 264 -16.26 -13.99 1.89
CA ASN A 264 -17.01 -14.20 3.13
C ASN A 264 -16.15 -14.23 4.41
N LEU A 265 -15.01 -13.51 4.40
CA LEU A 265 -14.13 -13.39 5.56
C LEU A 265 -14.53 -12.18 6.40
N ASN A 266 -14.78 -12.38 7.71
CA ASN A 266 -15.27 -11.33 8.60
C ASN A 266 -14.14 -10.36 9.04
N LEU A 267 -13.67 -9.53 8.12
CA LEU A 267 -12.69 -8.45 8.36
C LEU A 267 -13.32 -7.09 8.01
N PRO A 268 -14.29 -6.61 8.81
CA PRO A 268 -15.09 -5.42 8.49
C PRO A 268 -14.24 -4.16 8.31
N TYR A 269 -13.17 -4.01 9.09
CA TYR A 269 -12.28 -2.85 8.96
C TYR A 269 -11.46 -2.87 7.66
N LEU A 270 -10.93 -4.03 7.26
CA LEU A 270 -10.21 -4.18 5.99
C LEU A 270 -11.15 -3.96 4.79
N LEU A 271 -12.37 -4.50 4.86
CA LEU A 271 -13.40 -4.27 3.84
C LEU A 271 -13.80 -2.79 3.74
N SER A 272 -13.96 -2.12 4.89
CA SER A 272 -14.29 -0.69 4.95
C SER A 272 -13.15 0.20 4.43
N PHE A 273 -11.91 -0.17 4.73
CA PHE A 273 -10.72 0.47 4.16
C PHE A 273 -10.69 0.30 2.63
N HIS A 274 -10.87 -0.92 2.13
CA HIS A 274 -10.92 -1.17 0.69
C HIS A 274 -12.05 -0.38 -0.01
N HIS A 275 -13.24 -0.37 0.57
CA HIS A 275 -14.38 0.42 0.06
C HIS A 275 -14.05 1.93 -0.02
N THR A 276 -13.21 2.43 0.89
CA THR A 276 -12.75 3.82 0.84
C THR A 276 -11.90 4.10 -0.40
N LEU A 277 -10.96 3.20 -0.72
CA LEU A 277 -10.08 3.31 -1.89
C LEU A 277 -10.90 3.29 -3.19
N VAL A 278 -11.82 2.33 -3.30
CA VAL A 278 -12.71 2.21 -4.47
C VAL A 278 -13.56 3.47 -4.65
N ASN A 279 -14.13 4.01 -3.57
CA ASN A 279 -14.91 5.23 -3.63
C ASN A 279 -14.07 6.47 -3.93
N HIS A 280 -12.80 6.49 -3.56
CA HIS A 280 -11.88 7.57 -3.94
C HIS A 280 -11.70 7.57 -5.47
N LEU A 281 -11.24 6.46 -6.04
CA LEU A 281 -11.04 6.31 -7.48
C LEU A 281 -12.32 6.60 -8.27
N LYS A 282 -13.47 6.13 -7.79
CA LYS A 282 -14.77 6.37 -8.42
C LYS A 282 -15.14 7.85 -8.43
N ARG A 283 -15.00 8.54 -7.29
CA ARG A 283 -15.31 9.97 -7.19
C ARG A 283 -14.43 10.81 -8.11
N ASP A 284 -13.16 10.47 -8.24
CA ASP A 284 -12.24 11.19 -9.12
C ASP A 284 -12.59 10.96 -10.60
N ALA A 285 -12.86 9.72 -10.99
CA ALA A 285 -13.36 9.40 -12.33
C ALA A 285 -14.67 10.14 -12.65
N GLU A 286 -15.62 10.19 -11.72
CA GLU A 286 -16.88 10.93 -11.86
C GLU A 286 -16.63 12.44 -11.98
N SER A 287 -15.74 13.01 -11.15
CA SER A 287 -15.39 14.44 -11.19
C SER A 287 -14.75 14.85 -12.53
N ILE A 288 -13.87 14.01 -13.07
CA ILE A 288 -13.27 14.23 -14.40
C ILE A 288 -14.35 14.27 -15.49
N ASN A 289 -15.29 13.32 -15.44
CA ASN A 289 -16.40 13.27 -16.39
C ASN A 289 -17.34 14.46 -16.28
N GLU A 290 -17.64 14.91 -15.06
CA GLU A 290 -18.47 16.09 -14.83
C GLU A 290 -17.81 17.35 -15.39
N LYS A 291 -16.50 17.56 -15.12
CA LYS A 291 -15.72 18.67 -15.68
C LYS A 291 -15.72 18.65 -17.21
N LYS A 292 -15.55 17.47 -17.82
CA LYS A 292 -15.62 17.27 -19.27
C LYS A 292 -17.00 17.66 -19.83
N ARG A 293 -18.09 17.22 -19.19
CA ARG A 293 -19.47 17.58 -19.60
C ARG A 293 -19.75 19.09 -19.48
N LEU A 294 -19.29 19.72 -18.39
CA LEU A 294 -19.43 21.17 -18.21
C LEU A 294 -18.68 21.95 -19.29
N GLN A 295 -17.46 21.54 -19.66
CA GLN A 295 -16.71 22.15 -20.75
C GLN A 295 -17.41 21.96 -22.11
N ALA A 296 -17.94 20.77 -22.38
CA ALA A 296 -18.71 20.50 -23.60
C ALA A 296 -20.03 21.31 -23.67
N SER A 297 -20.59 21.71 -22.52
CA SER A 297 -21.79 22.56 -22.44
C SER A 297 -21.53 24.06 -22.67
N GLY A 298 -20.28 24.46 -22.92
CA GLY A 298 -19.88 25.83 -23.28
C GLY A 298 -19.32 26.68 -22.12
N GLY A 299 -18.51 27.70 -22.46
CA GLY A 299 -17.78 28.52 -21.49
C GLY A 299 -18.65 29.33 -20.51
N LEU A 300 -19.87 29.69 -20.91
CA LEU A 300 -20.83 30.40 -20.05
C LEU A 300 -21.36 29.49 -18.92
N ASN A 301 -21.71 28.24 -19.22
CA ASN A 301 -22.18 27.28 -18.21
C ASN A 301 -21.08 26.93 -17.21
N TYR A 302 -19.84 26.75 -17.69
CA TYR A 302 -18.67 26.53 -16.84
C TYR A 302 -18.34 27.74 -15.96
N TRP A 303 -18.48 28.97 -16.48
CA TRP A 303 -18.26 30.18 -15.70
C TRP A 303 -19.34 30.38 -14.63
N LEU A 304 -20.61 30.16 -14.98
CA LEU A 304 -21.75 30.26 -14.05
C LEU A 304 -21.63 29.25 -12.90
N SER A 305 -21.25 28.00 -13.19
CA SER A 305 -21.06 26.97 -12.15
C SER A 305 -19.91 27.26 -11.18
N LYS A 306 -18.92 28.08 -11.59
CA LYS A 306 -17.78 28.47 -10.73
C LYS A 306 -17.99 29.79 -9.99
N ASN A 307 -18.82 30.71 -10.49
CA ASN A 307 -18.88 32.09 -10.00
C ASN A 307 -20.25 32.51 -9.45
N ILE A 308 -21.28 31.67 -9.56
CA ILE A 308 -22.58 31.94 -8.94
C ILE A 308 -22.85 30.84 -7.90
N LYS A 309 -22.59 31.19 -6.63
CA LYS A 309 -23.09 30.53 -5.43
C LYS A 309 -23.93 31.54 -4.66
#